data_AF-A0A6B2G463-F1
#
_entry.id   AF-A0A6B2G463-F1
#
_cell.length_a   1.000
_cell.length_b   1.000
_cell.length_c   1.000
_cell.angle_alpha   90.00
_cell.angle_beta   90.00
_cell.angle_gamma   90.00
#
_symmetry.space_group_name_H-M   'P 1'
#
loop_
_entity.id
_entity.type
_entity.pdbx_description
1 polymer ?
#
loop_
_entity_poly.entity_id
_entity_poly.type
_entity_poly.pdbx_seq_one_letter_code
_entity_poly.pdbx_strand_id
1 'polypeptide(L)'
;GELMEKFSDYEIPHNLMTGKGVDLFDFIASCIHEGFQNSGIMGKPLDCLGFTFSFPVNQISIDCGILTKWGKGFTASGVVGQDIVKLLREACERKNLRILHFILINDTTGTLLSGTFLNNATNVGVINGTGTNACYFEEIEKVKRWKSSSHTKRVIIN
;
A
#
# COMPACT_ATOMS: atom_id res chain seq x y z
N GLY A 1 -5.22 -19.30 -16.85
CA GLY A 1 -4.68 -20.00 -15.67
C GLY A 1 -5.36 -19.40 -14.47
N GLU A 2 -5.88 -20.22 -13.56
CA GLU A 2 -6.45 -19.73 -12.30
C GLU A 2 -5.33 -19.15 -11.44
N LEU A 3 -5.51 -17.92 -10.97
CA LEU A 3 -4.66 -17.32 -9.96
C LEU A 3 -5.07 -17.95 -8.61
N MET A 4 -4.17 -18.73 -8.00
CA MET A 4 -4.36 -19.13 -6.61
C MET A 4 -3.81 -18.04 -5.70
N GLU A 5 -4.71 -17.39 -4.96
CA GLU A 5 -4.37 -16.42 -3.94
C GLU A 5 -3.79 -17.14 -2.71
N LYS A 6 -2.68 -16.63 -2.19
CA LYS A 6 -2.10 -17.03 -0.91
C LYS A 6 -2.10 -15.83 0.00
N PHE A 7 -2.60 -15.99 1.22
CA PHE A 7 -2.60 -14.94 2.22
C PHE A 7 -2.10 -15.49 3.55
N SER A 8 -1.63 -14.59 4.41
CA SER A 8 -1.18 -14.88 5.77
C SER A 8 -1.52 -13.66 6.61
N ASP A 9 -2.17 -13.90 7.75
CA ASP A 9 -2.63 -12.84 8.65
C ASP A 9 -1.74 -12.80 9.89
N TYR A 10 -1.35 -11.59 10.27
CA TYR A 10 -0.47 -11.34 11.41
C TYR A 10 -1.11 -10.31 12.33
N GLU A 11 -1.26 -10.66 13.60
CA GLU A 11 -1.66 -9.71 14.62
C GLU A 11 -0.46 -8.85 15.00
N ILE A 12 -0.60 -7.53 14.93
CA ILE A 12 0.46 -6.60 15.32
C ILE A 12 0.47 -6.52 16.86
N PRO A 13 1.57 -6.89 17.54
CA PRO A 13 1.71 -6.73 18.97
C PRO A 13 1.46 -5.28 19.42
N HIS A 14 0.67 -5.10 20.48
CA HIS A 14 0.28 -3.77 20.97
C HIS A 14 1.48 -2.86 21.30
N ASN A 15 2.56 -3.44 21.83
CA ASN A 15 3.80 -2.70 22.12
C ASN A 15 4.47 -2.14 20.85
N LEU A 16 4.27 -2.76 19.68
CA LEU A 16 4.76 -2.24 18.40
C LEU A 16 3.86 -1.15 17.83
N MET A 17 2.54 -1.20 18.10
CA MET A 17 1.60 -0.13 17.70
C MET A 17 1.92 1.22 18.37
N THR A 18 2.49 1.17 19.57
CA THR A 18 2.76 2.33 20.44
C THR A 18 4.26 2.59 20.68
N GLY A 19 5.13 1.76 20.10
CA GLY A 19 6.58 1.78 20.30
C GLY A 19 7.33 2.67 19.31
N LYS A 20 8.49 2.19 18.83
CA LYS A 20 9.25 2.87 17.77
C LYS A 20 8.78 2.40 16.40
N GLY A 21 8.71 3.34 15.46
CA GLY A 21 8.37 3.07 14.08
C GLY A 21 9.28 2.04 13.43
N VAL A 22 10.59 2.12 13.68
CA VAL A 22 11.56 1.14 13.15
C VAL A 22 11.20 -0.30 13.54
N ASP A 23 10.78 -0.53 14.78
CA ASP A 23 10.40 -1.85 15.28
C ASP A 23 9.11 -2.34 14.61
N LEU A 24 8.14 -1.43 14.39
CA LEU A 24 6.90 -1.74 13.67
C LEU A 24 7.18 -2.13 12.21
N PHE A 25 8.00 -1.37 11.48
CA PHE A 25 8.33 -1.69 10.09
C PHE A 25 9.22 -2.94 9.98
N ASP A 26 10.11 -3.19 10.94
CA ASP A 26 10.89 -4.44 11.00
C ASP A 26 10.00 -5.66 11.27
N PHE A 27 8.92 -5.51 12.03
CA PHE A 27 7.90 -6.54 12.18
C PHE A 27 7.18 -6.80 10.85
N ILE A 28 6.70 -5.75 10.16
CA ILE A 28 6.07 -5.89 8.84
C ILE A 28 7.02 -6.60 7.85
N ALA A 29 8.29 -6.21 7.81
CA ALA A 29 9.28 -6.86 6.94
C ALA A 29 9.53 -8.33 7.32
N SER A 30 9.40 -8.69 8.60
CA SER A 30 9.48 -10.09 9.05
C SER A 30 8.29 -10.91 8.55
N CYS A 31 7.07 -10.36 8.58
CA CYS A 31 5.88 -10.99 8.00
C CYS A 31 6.04 -11.21 6.48
N ILE A 32 6.56 -10.21 5.75
CA ILE A 32 6.85 -10.35 4.30
C ILE A 32 7.88 -11.45 4.06
N HIS A 33 8.93 -11.52 4.87
CA HIS A 33 9.96 -12.54 4.76
C HIS A 33 9.38 -13.95 4.93
N GLU A 34 8.52 -14.15 5.92
CA GLU A 34 7.82 -15.42 6.13
C GLU A 34 6.90 -15.76 4.95
N GLY A 35 6.16 -14.78 4.42
CA GLY A 35 5.34 -14.96 3.22
C GLY A 35 6.15 -15.38 1.99
N PHE A 36 7.36 -14.84 1.82
CA PHE A 36 8.28 -15.24 0.74
C PHE A 36 8.81 -16.67 0.95
N GLN A 37 9.12 -17.05 2.19
CA GLN A 37 9.51 -18.41 2.55
C GLN A 37 8.39 -19.40 2.23
N ASN A 38 7.18 -19.14 2.70
CA ASN A 38 6.00 -19.99 2.49
C ASN A 38 5.61 -20.10 1.00
N SER A 39 5.94 -19.08 0.20
CA SER A 39 5.70 -19.06 -1.24
C SER A 39 6.84 -19.66 -2.08
N GLY A 40 7.97 -20.03 -1.46
CA GLY A 40 9.11 -20.61 -2.16
C GLY A 40 9.84 -19.64 -3.09
N ILE A 41 9.71 -18.32 -2.85
CA ILE A 41 10.31 -17.26 -3.68
C ILE A 41 11.54 -16.62 -3.03
N MET A 42 11.99 -17.14 -1.88
CA MET A 42 13.21 -16.68 -1.22
C MET A 42 14.42 -16.71 -2.15
N GLY A 43 15.28 -15.69 -2.03
CA GLY A 43 16.50 -15.54 -2.83
C GLY A 43 16.28 -15.00 -4.24
N LYS A 44 15.03 -14.92 -4.73
CA LYS A 44 14.70 -14.30 -6.01
C LYS A 44 14.28 -12.84 -5.81
N PRO A 45 14.64 -11.92 -6.72
CA PRO A 45 14.07 -10.59 -6.73
C PRO A 45 12.55 -10.66 -6.98
N LEU A 46 11.78 -9.92 -6.19
CA LEU A 46 10.39 -9.61 -6.48
C LEU A 46 10.33 -8.31 -7.29
N ASP A 47 9.67 -8.34 -8.45
CA ASP A 47 9.59 -7.16 -9.31
C ASP A 47 8.83 -6.01 -8.65
N CYS A 48 7.66 -6.29 -8.07
CA CYS A 48 6.79 -5.27 -7.47
C CYS A 48 6.16 -5.76 -6.17
N LEU A 49 6.12 -4.89 -5.16
CA LEU A 49 5.31 -5.05 -3.96
C LEU A 49 4.30 -3.90 -3.87
N GLY A 50 3.02 -4.23 -3.89
CA GLY A 50 1.94 -3.30 -3.57
C GLY A 50 1.85 -3.10 -2.06
N PHE A 51 1.86 -1.85 -1.62
CA PHE A 51 1.77 -1.48 -0.22
C PHE A 51 0.51 -0.65 0.01
N THR A 52 -0.50 -1.28 0.58
CA THR A 52 -1.72 -0.60 1.02
C THR A 52 -1.57 -0.19 2.48
N PHE A 53 -1.52 1.12 2.74
CA PHE A 53 -1.36 1.66 4.09
C PHE A 53 -2.56 2.52 4.48
N SER A 54 -3.57 1.88 5.11
CA SER A 54 -4.87 2.50 5.45
C SER A 54 -4.82 3.45 6.66
N PHE A 55 -3.95 4.45 6.57
CA PHE A 55 -3.85 5.62 7.43
C PHE A 55 -3.83 6.90 6.57
N PRO A 56 -4.09 8.07 7.15
CA PRO A 56 -3.99 9.34 6.43
C PRO A 56 -2.56 9.62 5.92
N VAL A 57 -2.33 9.43 4.63
CA VAL A 57 -1.04 9.63 3.96
C VAL A 57 -1.16 10.72 2.90
N ASN A 58 -0.21 11.67 2.89
CA ASN A 58 -0.02 12.60 1.79
C ASN A 58 0.86 11.93 0.73
N GLN A 59 0.23 11.34 -0.29
CA GLN A 59 0.93 10.64 -1.36
C GLN A 59 1.55 11.64 -2.34
N ILE A 60 2.88 11.62 -2.46
CA ILE A 60 3.66 12.54 -3.32
C ILE A 60 3.88 11.91 -4.70
N SER A 61 4.15 10.61 -4.74
CA SER A 61 4.33 9.81 -5.96
C SER A 61 3.77 8.40 -5.75
N ILE A 62 3.85 7.55 -6.78
CA ILE A 62 3.40 6.16 -6.68
C ILE A 62 4.20 5.35 -5.64
N ASP A 63 5.41 5.79 -5.30
CA ASP A 63 6.36 5.11 -4.41
C ASP A 63 6.80 6.00 -3.25
N CYS A 64 6.09 7.08 -2.95
CA CYS A 64 6.38 7.99 -1.84
C CYS A 64 5.10 8.51 -1.20
N GLY A 65 4.99 8.38 0.12
CA GLY A 65 3.84 8.89 0.87
C GLY A 65 4.21 9.26 2.28
N ILE A 66 3.84 10.48 2.68
CA ILE A 66 4.15 11.02 4.01
C ILE A 66 2.99 10.75 4.96
N LEU A 67 3.24 10.00 6.04
CA LEU A 67 2.21 9.80 7.07
C LEU A 67 1.87 11.14 7.74
N THR A 68 0.60 11.53 7.72
CA THR A 68 0.16 12.82 8.29
C THR A 68 -0.25 12.70 9.76
N LYS A 69 -0.92 11.60 10.13
CA LYS A 69 -1.31 11.30 11.51
C LYS A 69 -1.61 9.82 11.67
N TRP A 70 -1.43 9.33 12.89
CA TRP A 70 -1.91 8.01 13.27
C TRP A 70 -3.40 8.02 13.63
N GLY A 71 -3.97 6.82 13.68
CA GLY A 71 -5.33 6.54 14.16
C GLY A 71 -5.41 5.10 14.65
N LYS A 72 -6.63 4.60 14.94
CA LYS A 72 -6.85 3.18 15.31
C LYS A 72 -5.97 2.67 16.47
N GLY A 73 -5.63 3.56 17.42
CA GLY A 73 -4.76 3.23 18.56
C GLY A 73 -3.25 3.24 18.27
N PHE A 74 -2.82 3.46 17.02
CA PHE A 74 -1.40 3.59 16.70
C PHE A 74 -0.83 4.90 17.19
N THR A 75 0.39 4.86 17.73
CA THR A 75 1.19 6.03 18.14
C THR A 75 2.69 5.83 17.91
N ALA A 76 3.08 4.85 17.07
CA ALA A 76 4.47 4.51 16.81
C ALA A 76 5.31 5.75 16.44
N SER A 77 6.36 6.00 17.23
CA SER A 77 7.19 7.18 17.14
C SER A 77 8.12 7.17 15.92
N GLY A 78 8.45 8.35 15.38
CA GLY A 78 9.36 8.45 14.24
C GLY A 78 8.76 8.05 12.89
N VAL A 79 7.43 7.97 12.77
CA VAL A 79 6.74 7.66 11.49
C VAL A 79 5.93 8.85 10.97
N VAL A 80 5.25 9.60 11.85
CA VAL A 80 4.51 10.80 11.43
C VAL A 80 5.48 11.82 10.81
N GLY A 81 5.13 12.34 9.64
CA GLY A 81 5.98 13.24 8.85
C GLY A 81 7.07 12.53 8.05
N GLN A 82 7.16 11.20 8.08
CA GLN A 82 8.13 10.41 7.32
C GLN A 82 7.49 9.70 6.12
N ASP A 83 8.33 9.36 5.15
CA ASP A 83 7.95 8.53 4.01
C ASP A 83 7.83 7.06 4.42
N ILE A 84 6.61 6.55 4.43
CA ILE A 84 6.31 5.17 4.84
C ILE A 84 6.84 4.13 3.85
N VAL A 85 6.99 4.47 2.57
CA VAL A 85 7.53 3.54 1.57
C VAL A 85 9.02 3.38 1.80
N LYS A 86 9.72 4.48 2.10
CA LYS A 86 11.12 4.45 2.50
C LYS A 86 11.32 3.61 3.77
N LEU A 87 10.52 3.82 4.81
CA LEU A 87 10.61 3.04 6.06
C LEU A 87 10.43 1.54 5.81
N LEU A 88 9.46 1.15 4.99
CA LEU A 88 9.25 -0.25 4.61
C LEU A 88 10.43 -0.80 3.79
N ARG A 89 10.92 -0.04 2.81
CA ARG A 89 12.07 -0.43 1.98
C ARG A 89 13.29 -0.72 2.85
N GLU A 90 13.65 0.20 3.75
CA GLU A 90 14.78 0.03 4.66
C GLU A 90 14.60 -1.20 5.58
N ALA A 91 13.38 -1.47 6.04
CA ALA A 91 13.08 -2.67 6.83
C ALA A 91 13.24 -3.97 6.02
N CYS A 92 12.76 -3.98 4.78
CA CYS A 92 12.95 -5.09 3.85
C CYS A 92 14.44 -5.34 3.54
N GLU A 93 15.23 -4.28 3.37
CA GLU A 93 16.68 -4.35 3.18
C GLU A 93 17.38 -4.98 4.39
N ARG A 94 17.02 -4.58 5.62
CA ARG A 94 17.52 -5.21 6.87
C ARG A 94 17.19 -6.70 6.96
N LYS A 95 16.18 -7.19 6.24
CA LYS A 95 15.77 -8.59 6.16
C LYS A 95 16.28 -9.32 4.90
N ASN A 96 17.18 -8.69 4.14
CA ASN A 96 17.71 -9.21 2.87
C ASN A 96 16.63 -9.57 1.85
N LEU A 97 15.51 -8.84 1.85
CA LEU A 97 14.45 -9.00 0.86
C LEU A 97 14.78 -8.18 -0.39
N ARG A 98 14.86 -8.85 -1.54
CA ARG A 98 15.15 -8.19 -2.83
C ARG A 98 13.85 -7.79 -3.50
N ILE A 99 13.45 -6.54 -3.37
CA ILE A 99 12.24 -5.98 -3.98
C ILE A 99 12.64 -4.79 -4.86
N LEU A 100 12.28 -4.82 -6.15
CA LEU A 100 12.71 -3.80 -7.10
C LEU A 100 11.86 -2.52 -6.97
N HIS A 101 10.53 -2.68 -6.95
CA HIS A 101 9.59 -1.57 -6.91
C HIS A 101 8.60 -1.71 -5.77
N PHE A 102 8.40 -0.62 -5.02
CA PHE A 102 7.34 -0.48 -4.03
C PHE A 102 6.30 0.46 -4.59
N ILE A 103 5.02 0.08 -4.48
CA ILE A 103 3.91 0.83 -5.04
C ILE A 103 2.93 1.11 -3.91
N LEU A 104 2.86 2.35 -3.46
CA LEU A 104 1.89 2.82 -2.48
C LEU A 104 0.52 2.99 -3.14
N ILE A 105 -0.49 2.31 -2.60
CA ILE A 105 -1.86 2.34 -3.11
C ILE A 105 -2.82 2.59 -1.94
N ASN A 106 -3.87 3.38 -2.17
CA ASN A 106 -4.97 3.49 -1.22
C ASN A 106 -5.83 2.20 -1.25
N ASP A 107 -6.38 1.77 -0.11
CA ASP A 107 -7.22 0.57 0.00
C ASP A 107 -8.36 0.52 -1.01
N THR A 108 -9.10 1.61 -1.15
CA THR A 108 -10.24 1.72 -2.05
C THR A 108 -9.78 1.69 -3.52
N THR A 109 -8.63 2.29 -3.83
CA THR A 109 -7.98 2.17 -5.15
C THR A 109 -7.60 0.73 -5.45
N GLY A 110 -7.04 0.00 -4.49
CA GLY A 110 -6.76 -1.43 -4.61
C GLY A 110 -8.03 -2.25 -4.89
N THR A 111 -9.14 -1.94 -4.20
CA THR A 111 -10.44 -2.57 -4.44
C THR A 111 -10.94 -2.34 -5.86
N LEU A 112 -10.88 -1.11 -6.37
CA LEU A 112 -11.27 -0.81 -7.76
C LEU A 112 -10.41 -1.59 -8.76
N LEU A 113 -9.09 -1.56 -8.61
CA LEU A 113 -8.17 -2.24 -9.53
C LEU A 113 -8.38 -3.75 -9.55
N SER A 114 -8.59 -4.36 -8.37
CA SER A 114 -8.92 -5.79 -8.26
C SER A 114 -10.24 -6.12 -8.95
N GLY A 115 -11.27 -5.29 -8.76
CA GLY A 115 -12.56 -5.47 -9.42
C GLY A 115 -12.48 -5.30 -10.93
N THR A 116 -11.70 -4.33 -11.43
CA THR A 116 -11.46 -4.12 -12.86
C THR A 116 -10.71 -5.29 -13.48
N PHE A 117 -9.75 -5.88 -12.76
CA PHE A 117 -9.02 -7.06 -13.22
C PHE A 117 -9.94 -8.28 -13.44
N LEU A 118 -10.92 -8.47 -12.55
CA LEU A 118 -11.90 -9.57 -12.66
C LEU A 118 -13.01 -9.26 -13.68
N ASN A 119 -13.44 -8.00 -13.74
CA ASN A 119 -14.49 -7.55 -14.64
C ASN A 119 -14.17 -6.13 -15.16
N ASN A 120 -13.88 -6.02 -16.44
CA ASN A 120 -13.55 -4.76 -17.11
C ASN A 120 -14.67 -3.70 -17.07
N ALA A 121 -15.91 -4.07 -16.70
CA ALA A 121 -17.02 -3.14 -16.49
C ALA A 121 -17.02 -2.48 -15.10
N THR A 122 -16.08 -2.84 -14.20
CA THR A 122 -15.98 -2.22 -12.88
C THR A 122 -15.42 -0.79 -13.00
N ASN A 123 -16.21 0.20 -12.58
CA ASN A 123 -15.83 1.62 -12.66
C ASN A 123 -15.72 2.32 -11.30
N VAL A 124 -16.20 1.71 -10.21
CA VAL A 124 -16.22 2.28 -8.87
C VAL A 124 -15.78 1.22 -7.85
N GLY A 125 -14.89 1.59 -6.94
CA GLY A 125 -14.54 0.83 -5.75
C GLY A 125 -15.09 1.54 -4.51
N VAL A 126 -15.64 0.77 -3.57
CA VAL A 126 -16.20 1.32 -2.32
C VAL A 126 -15.72 0.47 -1.14
N ILE A 127 -15.16 1.12 -0.14
CA ILE A 127 -14.94 0.54 1.18
C ILE A 127 -16.06 1.05 2.10
N ASN A 128 -16.81 0.13 2.69
CA ASN A 128 -17.85 0.43 3.67
C ASN A 128 -17.65 -0.44 4.92
N GLY A 129 -16.92 0.08 5.91
CA GLY A 129 -16.59 -0.62 7.15
C GLY A 129 -16.45 0.36 8.32
N THR A 130 -15.37 0.28 9.09
CA THR A 130 -15.09 1.23 10.18
C THR A 130 -14.98 2.68 9.68
N GLY A 131 -14.67 2.87 8.40
CA GLY A 131 -14.86 4.12 7.66
C GLY A 131 -15.48 3.85 6.29
N THR A 132 -15.87 4.92 5.60
CA THR A 132 -16.40 4.88 4.24
C THR A 132 -15.47 5.64 3.31
N ASN A 133 -15.08 5.01 2.21
CA ASN A 133 -14.29 5.64 1.15
C ASN A 133 -14.75 5.10 -0.22
N ALA A 134 -14.65 5.91 -1.27
CA ALA A 134 -14.99 5.53 -2.63
C ALA A 134 -13.93 6.01 -3.60
N CYS A 135 -13.69 5.26 -4.67
CA CYS A 135 -12.84 5.69 -5.76
C CYS A 135 -13.46 5.29 -7.11
N TYR A 136 -13.10 6.01 -8.16
CA TYR A 136 -13.64 5.76 -9.49
C TYR A 136 -12.67 6.21 -10.58
N PHE A 137 -12.88 5.73 -11.81
CA PHE A 137 -12.17 6.25 -12.98
C PHE A 137 -12.85 7.52 -13.50
N GLU A 138 -12.09 8.60 -13.59
CA GLU A 138 -12.51 9.88 -14.18
C GLU A 138 -11.74 10.15 -15.47
N GLU A 139 -12.38 10.85 -16.41
CA GLU A 139 -11.70 11.40 -17.59
C GLU A 139 -10.84 12.60 -17.19
N ILE A 140 -9.56 12.60 -17.59
CA ILE A 140 -8.62 13.66 -17.19
C ILE A 140 -9.14 15.06 -17.60
N GLU A 141 -9.80 15.15 -18.76
CA GLU A 141 -10.40 16.39 -19.28
C GLU A 141 -11.46 17.00 -18.34
N LYS A 142 -12.11 16.18 -17.51
CA LYS A 142 -13.11 16.61 -16.53
C LYS A 142 -12.49 17.05 -15.19
N VAL A 143 -11.21 16.77 -14.96
CA VAL A 143 -10.50 17.11 -13.72
C VAL A 143 -9.90 18.52 -13.81
N LYS A 144 -10.65 19.54 -13.40
CA LYS A 144 -10.25 20.96 -13.48
C LYS A 144 -8.91 21.30 -12.82
N ARG A 145 -8.49 20.53 -11.79
CA ARG A 145 -7.23 20.75 -11.07
C ARG A 145 -6.03 20.05 -11.73
N TRP A 146 -6.26 19.23 -12.74
CA TRP A 146 -5.19 18.54 -13.48
C TRP A 146 -4.54 19.52 -14.46
N LYS A 147 -3.25 19.81 -14.26
CA LYS A 147 -2.52 20.83 -15.04
C LYS A 147 -1.48 20.24 -16.01
N SER A 148 -1.32 18.92 -16.05
CA SER A 148 -0.25 18.24 -16.79
C SER A 148 -0.77 17.49 -18.01
N SER A 149 0.00 17.48 -19.10
CA SER A 149 -0.27 16.62 -20.26
C SER A 149 -0.08 15.15 -19.87
N SER A 150 -1.11 14.32 -20.04
CA SER A 150 -1.04 12.88 -19.81
C SER A 150 -1.18 12.12 -21.13
N HIS A 151 -0.47 11.00 -21.24
CA HIS A 151 -0.65 10.04 -22.34
C HIS A 151 -1.87 9.12 -22.11
N THR A 152 -2.42 9.10 -20.89
CA THR A 152 -3.62 8.34 -20.53
C THR A 152 -4.86 9.23 -20.60
N LYS A 153 -6.02 8.63 -20.92
CA LYS A 153 -7.31 9.36 -20.98
C LYS A 153 -8.03 9.41 -19.64
N ARG A 154 -7.68 8.51 -18.71
CA ARG A 154 -8.37 8.33 -17.42
C ARG A 154 -7.40 8.37 -16.25
N VAL A 155 -7.91 8.81 -15.12
CA VAL A 155 -7.23 8.87 -13.82
C VAL A 155 -8.14 8.28 -12.74
N ILE A 156 -7.57 7.73 -11.67
CA ILE A 156 -8.34 7.30 -10.49
C ILE A 156 -8.48 8.48 -9.55
N ILE A 157 -9.71 8.77 -9.13
CA ILE A 157 -10.02 9.76 -8.11
C ILE A 157 -10.39 9.04 -6.82
N ASN A 158 -9.76 9.44 -5.72
CA ASN A 158 -10.09 9.05 -4.35
C ASN A 158 -10.27 10.29 -3.48
#